data_AF-A0A7K4CXN8-F1
#
_entry.id   AF-A0A7K4CXN8-F1
#
_cell.length_a   1.000
_cell.length_b   1.000
_cell.length_c   1.000
_cell.angle_alpha   90.00
_cell.angle_beta   90.00
_cell.angle_gamma   90.00
#
_symmetry.space_group_name_H-M   'P 1'
#
loop_
_entity.id
_entity.type
_entity.pdbx_description
1 polymer ?
#
loop_
_entity_poly.entity_id
_entity_poly.type
_entity_poly.pdbx_seq_one_letter_code
_entity_poly.pdbx_strand_id
1 'polypeptide(L)'
;MADRTCDECGGTSFRPQNDSILKRKLPFVKGPLLACDACGAKYLPCECGALFTRVHLTVDVEGMRSTCPSCGKKNPEIEAFIQRGGPEGYQ
;
A
#
# COMPACT_ATOMS: atom_id res chain seq x y z
N MET A 1 -18.47 -3.52 -8.38
CA MET A 1 -17.18 -3.06 -8.94
C MET A 1 -16.38 -2.52 -7.77
N ALA A 2 -15.15 -3.00 -7.54
CA ALA A 2 -14.32 -2.49 -6.45
C ALA A 2 -13.80 -1.11 -6.86
N ASP A 3 -14.39 -0.05 -6.31
CA ASP A 3 -13.95 1.32 -6.63
C ASP A 3 -12.60 1.58 -5.97
N ARG A 4 -11.60 1.87 -6.80
CA ARG A 4 -10.28 2.28 -6.33
C ARG A 4 -10.37 3.78 -6.15
N THR A 5 -10.74 4.24 -4.96
CA THR A 5 -10.79 5.67 -4.64
C THR A 5 -9.60 6.03 -3.75
N CYS A 6 -9.00 7.19 -4.00
CA CYS A 6 -7.92 7.70 -3.17
C CYS A 6 -8.46 8.22 -1.84
N ASP A 7 -7.91 7.74 -0.74
CA ASP A 7 -8.30 8.17 0.62
C ASP A 7 -7.90 9.64 0.89
N GLU A 8 -6.84 10.14 0.24
CA GLU A 8 -6.35 11.51 0.44
C GLU A 8 -7.09 12.57 -0.38
N CYS A 9 -7.47 12.26 -1.62
CA CYS A 9 -8.03 13.27 -2.53
C CYS A 9 -9.35 12.86 -3.19
N GLY A 10 -9.85 11.64 -2.95
CA GLY A 10 -11.04 11.12 -3.61
C GLY A 10 -10.86 10.77 -5.09
N GLY A 11 -9.65 10.90 -5.64
CA GLY A 11 -9.39 10.59 -7.05
C GLY A 11 -9.50 9.10 -7.38
N THR A 12 -10.01 8.77 -8.55
CA THR A 12 -10.16 7.38 -9.05
C THR A 12 -9.11 7.00 -10.10
N SER A 13 -8.25 7.94 -10.49
CA SER A 13 -7.16 7.73 -11.45
C SER A 13 -5.88 7.27 -10.75
N PHE A 14 -5.42 6.06 -11.11
CA PHE A 14 -4.20 5.48 -10.58
C PHE A 14 -3.30 5.01 -11.72
N ARG A 15 -2.01 5.30 -11.61
CA ARG A 15 -0.97 4.81 -12.51
C ARG A 15 -0.05 3.82 -11.80
N PRO A 16 0.39 2.75 -12.48
CA PRO A 16 1.40 1.85 -11.93
C PRO A 16 2.73 2.60 -11.80
N GLN A 17 3.27 2.65 -10.59
CA GLN A 17 4.56 3.26 -10.28
C GLN A 17 5.48 2.21 -9.65
N ASN A 18 6.65 2.04 -10.25
CA ASN A 18 7.66 1.12 -9.74
C ASN A 18 8.69 1.91 -8.92
N ASP A 19 8.70 1.70 -7.61
CA ASP A 19 9.50 2.50 -6.68
C ASP A 19 10.51 1.60 -5.96
N SER A 20 11.75 1.58 -6.47
CA SER A 20 12.80 0.67 -6.03
C SER A 20 13.18 0.84 -4.56
N ILE A 21 13.04 2.06 -4.02
CA ILE A 21 13.34 2.37 -2.63
C ILE A 21 12.28 1.74 -1.72
N LEU A 22 11.00 1.89 -2.08
CA LEU A 22 9.91 1.23 -1.35
C LEU A 22 10.04 -0.29 -1.40
N LYS A 23 10.42 -0.87 -2.53
CA LYS A 23 10.69 -2.33 -2.60
C LYS A 23 11.80 -2.78 -1.67
N ARG A 24 12.85 -1.96 -1.52
CA ARG A 24 13.97 -2.25 -0.62
C ARG A 24 13.57 -2.09 0.86
N LYS A 25 12.77 -1.08 1.19
CA LYS A 25 12.34 -0.78 2.57
C LYS A 25 11.16 -1.63 3.03
N LEU A 26 10.27 -2.01 2.12
CA LEU A 26 9.02 -2.72 2.39
C LEU A 26 9.09 -4.10 1.69
N PRO A 27 9.40 -5.18 2.43
CA PRO A 27 9.62 -6.50 1.84
C PRO A 27 8.39 -7.07 1.13
N PHE A 28 7.20 -6.63 1.53
CA PHE A 28 5.92 -7.03 0.93
C PHE A 28 5.63 -6.34 -0.41
N VAL A 29 6.40 -5.31 -0.80
CA VAL A 29 6.25 -4.64 -2.09
C VAL A 29 7.07 -5.37 -3.15
N LYS A 30 6.46 -6.35 -3.81
CA LYS A 30 7.09 -7.12 -4.90
C LYS A 30 6.80 -6.51 -6.28
N GLY A 31 5.57 -6.03 -6.48
CA GLY A 31 5.08 -5.49 -7.75
C GLY A 31 5.15 -3.96 -7.87
N PRO A 32 4.64 -3.41 -9.00
CA PRO A 32 4.37 -1.99 -9.11
C PRO A 32 3.26 -1.58 -8.15
N LEU A 33 3.41 -0.40 -7.55
CA LEU A 33 2.40 0.23 -6.70
C LEU A 33 1.42 1.02 -7.56
N LEU A 34 0.23 1.30 -7.03
CA LEU A 34 -0.72 2.19 -7.67
C LEU A 34 -0.57 3.60 -7.07
N ALA A 35 0.01 4.51 -7.83
CA ALA A 35 0.11 5.91 -7.45
C ALA A 35 -1.11 6.67 -7.98
N CYS A 36 -1.81 7.38 -7.12
CA CYS A 36 -2.87 8.30 -7.52
C CYS A 36 -2.26 9.41 -8.37
N ASP A 37 -2.84 9.69 -9.54
CA ASP A 37 -2.32 10.73 -10.44
C ASP A 37 -2.59 12.14 -9.91
N ALA A 38 -3.68 12.31 -9.14
CA ALA A 38 -4.11 13.59 -8.59
C ALA A 38 -3.26 14.07 -7.40
N CYS A 39 -2.91 13.19 -6.46
CA CYS A 39 -2.15 13.56 -5.25
C CYS A 39 -0.80 12.85 -5.10
N GLY A 40 -0.50 11.85 -5.93
CA GLY A 40 0.74 11.07 -5.83
C GLY A 40 0.74 9.99 -4.73
N ALA A 41 -0.37 9.81 -4.01
CA ALA A 41 -0.49 8.80 -2.96
C ALA A 41 -0.31 7.38 -3.53
N LYS A 42 0.58 6.59 -2.94
CA LYS A 42 0.92 5.24 -3.41
C LYS A 42 0.21 4.19 -2.58
N TYR A 43 -0.40 3.22 -3.24
CA TYR A 43 -1.16 2.14 -2.64
C TYR A 43 -0.68 0.80 -3.15
N LEU A 44 -0.77 -0.21 -2.30
CA LEU A 44 -0.51 -1.58 -2.71
C LEU A 44 -1.75 -2.16 -3.42
N PRO A 45 -1.64 -2.64 -4.67
CA PRO A 45 -2.75 -3.31 -5.35
C PRO A 45 -3.06 -4.67 -4.72
N CYS A 46 -4.33 -5.00 -4.62
CA CYS A 46 -4.82 -6.35 -4.34
C CYS A 46 -5.05 -7.12 -5.64
N GLU A 47 -4.93 -8.45 -5.62
CA GLU A 47 -5.23 -9.32 -6.77
C GLU A 47 -6.68 -9.21 -7.25
N CYS A 48 -7.62 -8.90 -6.36
CA CYS A 48 -9.02 -8.64 -6.73
C CYS A 48 -9.23 -7.29 -7.45
N GLY A 49 -8.18 -6.47 -7.52
CA GLY A 49 -8.24 -5.13 -8.09
C GLY A 49 -8.73 -4.05 -7.13
N ALA A 50 -8.66 -4.26 -5.82
CA ALA A 50 -8.86 -3.19 -4.82
C ALA A 50 -7.52 -2.62 -4.31
N LEU A 51 -7.58 -1.57 -3.49
CA LEU A 51 -6.41 -0.98 -2.83
C LEU A 51 -6.29 -1.55 -1.41
N PHE A 52 -5.11 -2.06 -1.04
CA PHE A 52 -4.84 -2.57 0.30
C PHE A 52 -4.62 -1.42 1.29
N THR A 53 -3.38 -0.93 1.35
CA THR A 53 -2.94 0.12 2.26
C THR A 53 -2.08 1.10 1.50
N ARG A 54 -2.05 2.33 2.01
CA ARG A 54 -1.13 3.36 1.56
C ARG A 54 0.28 2.99 2.00
N VAL A 55 1.26 3.25 1.13
CA VAL A 55 2.68 3.03 1.40
C VAL A 55 3.49 4.26 1.01
N HIS A 56 4.48 4.60 1.83
CA HIS A 56 5.42 5.70 1.59
C HIS A 56 6.71 5.42 2.35
N LEU A 57 7.74 6.26 2.16
CA LEU A 57 9.06 6.03 2.78
C LEU A 57 8.99 6.10 4.31
N THR A 58 8.08 6.91 4.84
CA THR A 58 7.81 7.11 6.27
C THR A 58 6.51 6.44 6.66
N VAL A 59 6.30 5.20 6.20
CA VAL A 59 5.00 4.55 6.36
C VAL A 59 4.61 4.40 7.82
N ASP A 60 3.42 4.89 8.14
CA ASP A 60 2.84 4.74 9.47
C ASP A 60 2.22 3.34 9.59
N VAL A 61 2.70 2.59 10.58
CA VAL A 61 2.36 1.19 10.79
C VAL A 61 0.95 1.06 11.37
N GLU A 62 0.52 2.02 12.19
CA GLU A 62 -0.81 2.06 12.80
C GLU A 62 -1.91 2.33 11.76
N GLY A 63 -1.58 3.13 10.73
CA GLY A 63 -2.46 3.38 9.58
C GLY A 63 -2.51 2.24 8.54
N MET A 64 -1.73 1.16 8.71
CA MET A 64 -1.68 0.09 7.71
C MET A 64 -2.82 -0.92 7.83
N ARG A 65 -3.39 -1.27 6.68
CA ARG A 65 -4.41 -2.31 6.54
C ARG A 65 -3.79 -3.58 5.99
N SER A 66 -3.69 -4.64 6.80
CA SER A 66 -3.27 -5.97 6.31
C SER A 66 -4.38 -6.71 5.56
N THR A 67 -5.62 -6.25 5.66
CA THR A 67 -6.80 -6.91 5.09
C THR A 67 -7.42 -6.03 4.02
N CYS A 68 -7.71 -6.60 2.86
CA CYS A 68 -8.34 -5.89 1.75
C CYS A 68 -9.81 -5.58 2.09
N PRO A 69 -10.26 -4.31 2.03
CA PRO A 69 -11.63 -3.94 2.36
C PRO A 69 -12.65 -4.46 1.34
N SER A 70 -12.24 -4.77 0.10
CA SER A 70 -13.15 -5.22 -0.94
C SER A 70 -13.37 -6.73 -0.97
N CYS A 71 -12.34 -7.53 -0.71
CA CYS A 71 -12.42 -9.00 -0.81
C CYS A 71 -12.15 -9.72 0.51
N GLY A 72 -11.78 -9.00 1.58
CA GLY A 72 -11.44 -9.60 2.88
C GLY A 72 -10.12 -10.39 2.89
N LYS A 73 -9.37 -10.42 1.79
CA LYS A 73 -8.10 -11.16 1.73
C LYS A 73 -7.05 -10.47 2.59
N LYS A 74 -6.41 -11.24 3.45
CA LYS A 74 -5.33 -10.77 4.34
C LYS A 74 -3.98 -11.04 3.69
N ASN A 75 -3.09 -10.06 3.73
CA ASN A 75 -1.72 -10.22 3.29
C ASN A 75 -0.82 -10.47 4.52
N PRO A 76 -0.32 -11.70 4.72
CA PRO A 76 0.52 -12.03 5.87
C PRO A 76 1.84 -11.26 5.88
N GLU A 77 2.34 -10.81 4.73
CA GLU A 77 3.58 -10.02 4.66
C GLU A 77 3.39 -8.60 5.22
N ILE A 78 2.23 -7.98 4.97
CA ILE A 78 1.87 -6.69 5.56
C ILE A 78 1.63 -6.86 7.06
N GLU A 79 0.88 -7.90 7.46
CA GLU A 79 0.67 -8.18 8.88
C GLU A 79 1.97 -8.39 9.64
N ALA A 80 2.88 -9.22 9.09
CA ALA A 80 4.20 -9.42 9.69
C ALA A 80 4.98 -8.11 9.79
N PHE A 81 4.90 -7.24 8.77
CA PHE A 81 5.51 -5.91 8.82
C PHE A 81 4.91 -5.02 9.92
N ILE A 82 3.59 -5.08 10.10
CA ILE A 82 2.89 -4.34 11.16
C ILE A 82 3.34 -4.84 12.54
N GLN A 83 3.38 -6.16 12.73
CA GLN A 83 3.82 -6.79 13.97
C GLN A 83 5.30 -6.51 14.28
N ARG A 84 6.13 -6.33 13.26
CA ARG A 84 7.54 -5.95 13.41
C ARG A 84 7.75 -4.47 13.78
N GLY A 85 6.70 -3.65 13.71
CA GLY A 85 6.78 -2.22 14.07
C GLY A 85 7.41 -1.34 12.99
N GLY A 86 7.34 -1.73 11.72
CA GLY A 86 7.78 -0.90 10.59
C GLY A 86 9.15 -1.27 9.99
N PRO A 87 9.69 -0.42 9.10
CA PRO A 87 10.94 -0.72 8.40
C PRO A 87 12.13 -0.52 9.36
N GLU A 88 12.99 -1.54 9.49
CA GLU A 88 14.23 -1.45 10.27
C GLU A 88 15.07 -0.23 9.83
N GLY A 89 15.41 0.64 10.79
CA GLY A 89 16.26 1.81 10.56
C GLY A 89 15.69 3.17 10.97
N TYR A 90 14.77 3.22 11.94
CA TYR A 90 14.43 4.45 12.68
C TYR A 90 14.60 4.21 14.19
N GLN A 91 15.74 3.61 14.58
CA GLN A 91 16.28 3.66 15.94
C GLN A 91 17.58 4.45 15.90
#